data_AF-A0A543IJ98-F1
#
_entry.id   AF-A0A543IJ98-F1
#
_cell.length_a   1.000
_cell.length_b   1.000
_cell.length_c   1.000
_cell.angle_alpha   90.00
_cell.angle_beta   90.00
_cell.angle_gamma   90.00
#
_symmetry.space_group_name_H-M   'P 1'
#
loop_
_entity.id
_entity.type
_entity.pdbx_description
1 polymer ?
#
loop_
_entity_poly.entity_id
_entity_poly.type
_entity_poly.pdbx_seq_one_letter_code
_entity_poly.pdbx_strand_id
1 'polypeptide(L)'
;MDRVTRADLEDLVREDGTGPHVSLFTPTDRSGTSVQADRIAWKNLLTGTESVLGERGMRPPDVAELLAPAWELHDDELAWQYMGDGLAFYLRPGAHRSFRVPLRLPRVATVGDRFVTDPLLKLVASDRRFLVLALSRQRIRVLEGSMQHVEEMELRDVPTSLRDVVAPEEPRTDAMARPMPGGGAGGRAVFYGHGAAERHHKKEEARQYLQRVASGLHEHLGDQDLPMVPVGLDDLVAMYREVNSYPHLTEEAVLHNPDDLSAEELHAAAWSVVERIAEQEAEQARRRFHDLRGTGLASADPEEIERAAGEGRVDTLLLGEPERCWDELPGAAPVVRLGEDGGPVARCERIDRAAAETLSHSGRIHVAPEPQAVDGSEMAAVFRY
;
A
#
# COMPACT_ATOMS: atom_id res chain seq x y z
N MET A 1 -3.18 -4.05 -13.71
CA MET A 1 -3.73 -3.84 -12.35
C MET A 1 -3.83 -2.36 -12.17
N ASP A 2 -4.98 -1.88 -11.74
CA ASP A 2 -5.22 -0.46 -11.57
C ASP A 2 -4.79 -0.05 -10.16
N ARG A 3 -4.11 1.09 -10.07
CA ARG A 3 -3.75 1.68 -8.80
C ARG A 3 -4.94 2.44 -8.24
N VAL A 4 -5.38 2.09 -7.03
CA VAL A 4 -6.46 2.79 -6.34
C VAL A 4 -5.86 3.71 -5.29
N THR A 5 -6.05 5.01 -5.45
CA THR A 5 -5.53 6.02 -4.52
C THR A 5 -6.63 6.60 -3.65
N ARG A 6 -6.22 7.32 -2.59
CA ARG A 6 -7.16 8.13 -1.79
C ARG A 6 -7.96 9.10 -2.67
N ALA A 7 -7.31 9.76 -3.64
CA ALA A 7 -7.97 10.71 -4.51
C ALA A 7 -9.07 10.05 -5.35
N ASP A 8 -8.86 8.81 -5.80
CA ASP A 8 -9.88 8.04 -6.53
C ASP A 8 -11.12 7.78 -5.67
N LEU A 9 -10.95 7.39 -4.40
CA LEU A 9 -12.08 7.20 -3.50
C LEU A 9 -12.78 8.52 -3.17
N GLU A 10 -12.02 9.58 -2.88
CA GLU A 10 -12.61 10.89 -2.62
C GLU A 10 -13.37 11.43 -3.85
N ASP A 11 -12.91 11.16 -5.07
CA ASP A 11 -13.64 11.49 -6.29
C ASP A 11 -14.96 10.72 -6.37
N LEU A 12 -14.95 9.42 -6.07
CA LEU A 12 -16.19 8.61 -6.03
C LEU A 12 -17.17 9.11 -4.97
N VAL A 13 -16.68 9.60 -3.82
CA VAL A 13 -17.53 10.15 -2.76
C VAL A 13 -18.07 11.53 -3.13
N ARG A 14 -17.25 12.37 -3.77
CA ARG A 14 -17.61 13.72 -4.23
C ARG A 14 -18.45 13.73 -5.49
N GLU A 15 -18.65 12.60 -6.15
CA GLU A 15 -19.44 12.50 -7.38
C GLU A 15 -20.92 12.81 -7.11
N ASP A 16 -21.26 14.10 -7.08
CA ASP A 16 -22.62 14.59 -7.00
C ASP A 16 -23.32 14.41 -8.35
N GLY A 17 -24.47 13.73 -8.35
CA GLY A 17 -25.17 13.37 -9.57
C GLY A 17 -26.64 13.17 -9.38
N THR A 18 -27.43 13.69 -10.32
CA THR A 18 -28.85 13.33 -10.43
C THR A 18 -28.96 11.96 -11.07
N GLY A 19 -29.42 10.96 -10.32
CA GLY A 19 -29.68 9.62 -10.83
C GLY A 19 -29.17 8.51 -9.91
N PRO A 20 -29.42 7.24 -10.26
CA PRO A 20 -28.94 6.12 -9.47
C PRO A 20 -27.43 5.97 -9.61
N HIS A 21 -26.78 5.77 -8.48
CA HIS A 21 -25.39 5.31 -8.38
C HIS A 21 -25.40 3.80 -8.20
N VAL A 22 -24.63 3.12 -9.03
CA VAL A 22 -24.48 1.66 -9.00
C VAL A 22 -23.03 1.31 -8.74
N SER A 23 -22.78 0.54 -7.68
CA SER A 23 -21.47 -0.06 -7.41
C SER A 23 -21.55 -1.58 -7.58
N LEU A 24 -20.68 -2.13 -8.41
CA LEU A 24 -20.60 -3.56 -8.69
C LEU A 24 -19.24 -4.06 -8.23
N PHE A 25 -19.24 -5.12 -7.42
CA PHE A 25 -18.05 -5.80 -6.95
C PHE A 25 -18.13 -7.27 -7.29
N THR A 26 -17.02 -7.83 -7.77
CA THR A 26 -16.89 -9.28 -7.92
C THR A 26 -15.44 -9.71 -7.70
N PRO A 27 -15.21 -10.88 -7.08
CA PRO A 27 -13.92 -11.53 -7.17
C PRO A 27 -13.67 -11.97 -8.62
N THR A 28 -12.41 -12.00 -9.02
CA THR A 28 -11.95 -12.48 -10.33
C THR A 28 -10.72 -13.35 -10.17
N ASP A 29 -10.55 -14.34 -11.04
CA ASP A 29 -9.35 -15.18 -11.05
C ASP A 29 -8.45 -14.88 -12.28
N ARG A 30 -7.13 -14.84 -12.03
CA ARG A 30 -6.11 -14.48 -13.02
C ARG A 30 -5.91 -15.48 -14.17
N SER A 31 -6.34 -16.74 -14.04
CA SER A 31 -6.13 -17.75 -15.07
C SER A 31 -6.96 -19.03 -14.86
N GLY A 32 -7.42 -19.62 -15.97
CA GLY A 32 -7.93 -21.00 -16.01
C GLY A 32 -9.43 -21.13 -16.29
N THR A 33 -9.99 -22.29 -15.93
CA THR A 33 -11.42 -22.61 -16.11
C THR A 33 -12.38 -21.74 -15.28
N SER A 34 -11.86 -20.97 -14.32
CA SER A 34 -12.64 -20.06 -13.48
C SER A 34 -13.06 -18.76 -14.19
N VAL A 35 -12.36 -18.31 -15.23
CA VAL A 35 -12.70 -17.06 -15.96
C VAL A 35 -14.13 -17.12 -16.53
N GLN A 36 -14.55 -18.29 -17.03
CA GLN A 36 -15.92 -18.48 -17.52
C GLN A 36 -16.94 -18.41 -16.37
N ALA A 37 -16.61 -18.93 -15.20
CA ALA A 37 -17.47 -18.84 -14.02
C ALA A 37 -17.61 -17.39 -13.52
N ASP A 38 -16.52 -16.62 -13.55
CA ASP A 38 -16.53 -15.20 -13.18
C ASP A 38 -17.38 -14.37 -14.17
N ARG A 39 -17.25 -14.62 -15.48
CA ARG A 39 -18.12 -14.00 -16.49
C ARG A 39 -19.60 -14.32 -16.28
N ILE A 40 -19.93 -15.57 -15.96
CA ILE A 40 -21.32 -15.99 -15.66
C ILE A 40 -21.82 -15.27 -14.41
N ALA A 41 -20.98 -15.17 -13.38
CA ALA A 41 -21.34 -14.48 -12.16
C ALA A 41 -21.56 -12.98 -12.37
N TRP A 42 -20.70 -12.33 -13.14
CA TRP A 42 -20.85 -10.94 -13.54
C TRP A 42 -22.18 -10.72 -14.27
N LYS A 43 -22.49 -11.56 -15.25
CA LYS A 43 -23.78 -11.52 -15.96
C LYS A 43 -24.97 -11.62 -15.00
N ASN A 44 -24.93 -12.54 -14.04
CA ASN A 44 -26.01 -12.69 -13.06
C ASN A 44 -26.14 -11.43 -12.19
N LEU A 45 -25.03 -10.81 -11.82
CA LEU A 45 -25.00 -9.57 -11.04
C LEU A 45 -25.61 -8.40 -11.83
N LEU A 46 -25.27 -8.26 -13.12
CA LEU A 46 -25.87 -7.25 -14.00
C LEU A 46 -27.38 -7.47 -14.16
N THR A 47 -27.79 -8.71 -14.41
CA THR A 47 -29.22 -9.06 -14.59
C THR A 47 -30.03 -8.74 -13.32
N GLY A 48 -29.49 -9.03 -12.13
CA GLY A 48 -30.13 -8.64 -10.86
C GLY A 48 -30.23 -7.12 -10.71
N THR A 49 -29.19 -6.40 -11.11
CA THR A 49 -29.12 -4.93 -11.05
C THR A 49 -30.16 -4.29 -11.97
N GLU A 50 -30.34 -4.82 -13.18
CA GLU A 50 -31.40 -4.41 -14.12
C GLU A 50 -32.80 -4.52 -13.49
N SER A 51 -33.09 -5.66 -12.84
CA SER A 51 -34.37 -5.88 -12.15
C SER A 51 -34.61 -4.82 -11.07
N VAL A 52 -33.62 -4.57 -10.22
CA VAL A 52 -33.72 -3.59 -9.12
C VAL A 52 -33.91 -2.16 -9.63
N LEU A 53 -33.18 -1.76 -10.68
CA LEU A 53 -33.35 -0.45 -11.30
C LEU A 53 -34.74 -0.28 -11.93
N GLY A 54 -35.25 -1.32 -12.59
CA GLY A 54 -36.61 -1.34 -13.14
C GLY A 54 -37.69 -1.23 -12.07
N GLU A 55 -37.53 -1.94 -10.95
CA GLU A 55 -38.42 -1.85 -9.79
C GLU A 55 -38.41 -0.46 -9.12
N ARG A 56 -37.29 0.27 -9.22
CA ARG A 56 -37.18 1.68 -8.83
C ARG A 56 -37.81 2.66 -9.83
N GLY A 57 -38.45 2.14 -10.89
CA GLY A 57 -39.19 2.93 -11.87
C GLY A 57 -38.34 3.51 -12.99
N MET A 58 -37.08 3.09 -13.13
CA MET A 58 -36.24 3.49 -14.25
C MET A 58 -36.74 2.84 -15.54
N ARG A 59 -36.78 3.59 -16.64
CA ARG A 59 -37.28 3.05 -17.92
C ARG A 59 -36.26 2.05 -18.48
N PRO A 60 -36.69 0.96 -19.15
CA PRO A 60 -35.76 -0.03 -19.70
C PRO A 60 -34.65 0.55 -20.60
N PRO A 61 -34.89 1.56 -21.46
CA PRO A 61 -33.82 2.18 -22.24
C PRO A 61 -32.77 2.89 -21.37
N ASP A 62 -33.20 3.56 -20.30
CA ASP A 62 -32.28 4.27 -19.41
C ASP A 62 -31.45 3.28 -18.59
N VAL A 63 -32.05 2.15 -18.17
CA VAL A 63 -31.32 1.05 -17.49
C VAL A 63 -30.27 0.44 -18.42
N ALA A 64 -30.65 0.16 -19.67
CA ALA A 64 -29.73 -0.40 -20.66
C ALA A 64 -28.56 0.56 -20.97
N GLU A 65 -28.84 1.87 -21.09
CA GLU A 65 -27.80 2.88 -21.28
C GLU A 65 -26.85 2.97 -20.08
N LEU A 66 -27.40 2.97 -18.85
CA LEU A 66 -26.60 3.02 -17.63
C LEU A 66 -25.65 1.82 -17.51
N LEU A 67 -26.13 0.60 -17.79
CA LEU A 67 -25.35 -0.62 -17.62
C LEU A 67 -24.55 -1.03 -18.86
N ALA A 68 -24.68 -0.30 -19.98
CA ALA A 68 -23.98 -0.62 -21.24
C ALA A 68 -22.46 -0.82 -21.06
N PRO A 69 -21.72 0.04 -20.32
CA PRO A 69 -20.28 -0.16 -20.13
C PRO A 69 -19.93 -1.48 -19.41
N ALA A 70 -20.80 -1.92 -18.50
CA ALA A 70 -20.59 -3.17 -17.77
C ALA A 70 -20.91 -4.41 -18.62
N TRP A 71 -21.88 -4.30 -19.55
CA TRP A 71 -22.17 -5.31 -20.56
C TRP A 71 -21.07 -5.39 -21.62
N GLU A 72 -20.53 -4.25 -22.06
CA GLU A 72 -19.36 -4.22 -22.96
C GLU A 72 -18.17 -4.97 -22.34
N LEU A 73 -17.91 -4.77 -21.04
CA LEU A 73 -16.89 -5.54 -20.33
C LEU A 73 -17.21 -7.05 -20.29
N HIS A 74 -18.47 -7.45 -20.14
CA HIS A 74 -18.87 -8.87 -20.15
C HIS A 74 -18.52 -9.57 -21.47
N ASP A 75 -18.67 -8.84 -22.57
CA ASP A 75 -18.47 -9.34 -23.93
C ASP A 75 -16.99 -9.30 -24.37
N ASP A 76 -16.14 -8.52 -23.70
CA ASP A 76 -14.69 -8.47 -23.96
C ASP A 76 -13.93 -9.64 -23.32
N GLU A 77 -13.87 -10.78 -24.01
CA GLU A 77 -13.16 -11.96 -23.53
C GLU A 77 -11.67 -11.73 -23.23
N LEU A 78 -11.04 -10.79 -23.94
CA LEU A 78 -9.61 -10.50 -23.74
C LEU A 78 -9.40 -9.73 -22.44
N ALA A 79 -10.27 -8.76 -22.13
CA ALA A 79 -10.21 -8.05 -20.85
C ALA A 79 -10.27 -9.02 -19.66
N TRP A 80 -11.14 -10.04 -19.73
CA TRP A 80 -11.28 -11.05 -18.67
C TRP A 80 -10.03 -11.91 -18.44
N GLN A 81 -9.15 -12.03 -19.44
CA GLN A 81 -7.88 -12.78 -19.31
C GLN A 81 -6.82 -12.01 -18.53
N TYR A 82 -6.98 -10.70 -18.35
CA TYR A 82 -6.02 -9.83 -17.66
C TYR A 82 -6.61 -9.21 -16.39
N MET A 83 -7.55 -9.92 -15.74
CA MET A 83 -8.17 -9.47 -14.51
C MET A 83 -7.24 -9.56 -13.31
N GLY A 84 -7.57 -8.77 -12.30
CA GLY A 84 -6.98 -8.84 -10.97
C GLY A 84 -7.54 -9.98 -10.14
N ASP A 85 -7.41 -9.83 -8.82
CA ASP A 85 -8.08 -10.72 -7.87
C ASP A 85 -9.51 -10.23 -7.56
N GLY A 86 -9.82 -8.99 -7.95
CA GLY A 86 -11.17 -8.42 -7.89
C GLY A 86 -11.39 -7.30 -8.90
N LEU A 87 -12.67 -7.06 -9.20
CA LEU A 87 -13.18 -5.99 -10.06
C LEU A 87 -14.20 -5.15 -9.31
N ALA A 88 -13.95 -3.83 -9.25
CA ALA A 88 -14.92 -2.83 -8.83
C ALA A 88 -15.37 -2.01 -10.04
N PHE A 89 -16.66 -1.76 -10.18
CA PHE A 89 -17.23 -0.99 -11.29
C PHE A 89 -18.30 -0.03 -10.76
N TYR A 90 -18.15 1.24 -11.08
CA TYR A 90 -19.00 2.33 -10.65
C TYR A 90 -19.71 2.91 -11.87
N LEU A 91 -21.04 2.99 -11.81
CA LEU A 91 -21.89 3.45 -12.91
C LEU A 91 -22.87 4.51 -12.42
N ARG A 92 -22.98 5.58 -13.18
CA ARG A 92 -24.04 6.59 -13.07
C ARG A 92 -24.43 7.06 -14.46
N PRO A 93 -25.56 7.76 -14.64
CA PRO A 93 -25.92 8.29 -15.95
C PRO A 93 -24.79 9.17 -16.53
N GLY A 94 -24.30 8.78 -17.71
CA GLY A 94 -23.26 9.50 -18.46
C GLY A 94 -21.81 9.31 -17.98
N ALA A 95 -21.54 8.54 -16.92
CA ALA A 95 -20.17 8.32 -16.45
C ALA A 95 -20.00 6.94 -15.79
N HIS A 96 -18.80 6.39 -15.92
CA HIS A 96 -18.41 5.16 -15.24
C HIS A 96 -16.93 5.15 -14.89
N ARG A 97 -16.57 4.32 -13.91
CA ARG A 97 -15.17 4.08 -13.50
C ARG A 97 -15.01 2.62 -13.11
N SER A 98 -13.89 2.00 -13.46
CA SER A 98 -13.61 0.60 -13.11
C SER A 98 -12.20 0.44 -12.55
N PHE A 99 -12.04 -0.47 -11.59
CA PHE A 99 -10.75 -0.80 -10.99
C PHE A 99 -10.53 -2.32 -10.94
N ARG A 100 -9.40 -2.77 -11.48
CA ARG A 100 -8.90 -4.15 -11.43
C ARG A 100 -7.83 -4.25 -10.35
N VAL A 101 -8.19 -4.82 -9.21
CA VAL A 101 -7.41 -4.69 -7.97
C VAL A 101 -6.81 -6.02 -7.50
N PRO A 102 -5.65 -6.02 -6.82
CA PRO A 102 -5.02 -7.23 -6.26
C PRO A 102 -5.64 -7.58 -4.90
N LEU A 103 -6.95 -7.37 -4.76
CA LEU A 103 -7.72 -7.60 -3.57
C LEU A 103 -8.97 -8.37 -3.98
N ARG A 104 -9.25 -9.47 -3.29
CA ARG A 104 -10.43 -10.26 -3.55
C ARG A 104 -11.65 -9.52 -3.01
N LEU A 105 -12.48 -9.01 -3.91
CA LEU A 105 -13.66 -8.22 -3.54
C LEU A 105 -14.88 -9.11 -3.27
N PRO A 106 -15.84 -8.64 -2.45
CA PRO A 106 -17.13 -9.30 -2.27
C PRO A 106 -17.88 -9.35 -3.59
N ARG A 107 -18.79 -10.31 -3.73
CA ARG A 107 -19.72 -10.35 -4.87
C ARG A 107 -21.03 -9.67 -4.50
N VAL A 108 -21.18 -8.40 -4.85
CA VAL A 108 -22.38 -7.63 -4.52
C VAL A 108 -22.57 -6.48 -5.50
N ALA A 109 -23.83 -6.11 -5.75
CA ALA A 109 -24.19 -4.88 -6.43
C ALA A 109 -24.95 -4.00 -5.46
N THR A 110 -24.73 -2.69 -5.50
CA THR A 110 -25.48 -1.71 -4.73
C THR A 110 -26.11 -0.70 -5.67
N VAL A 111 -27.33 -0.26 -5.37
CA VAL A 111 -28.08 0.73 -6.13
C VAL A 111 -28.60 1.79 -5.16
N GLY A 112 -28.19 3.04 -5.34
CA GLY A 112 -28.46 4.10 -4.37
C GLY A 112 -28.33 5.51 -4.92
N ASP A 113 -28.19 6.44 -3.98
CA ASP A 113 -27.90 7.86 -4.21
C ASP A 113 -26.40 8.19 -4.16
N ARG A 114 -25.56 7.20 -3.84
CA ARG A 114 -24.11 7.31 -3.71
C ARG A 114 -23.42 6.00 -4.08
N PHE A 115 -22.11 6.07 -4.32
CA PHE A 115 -21.28 4.87 -4.47
C PHE A 115 -20.85 4.30 -3.12
N VAL A 116 -20.70 2.98 -3.08
CA VAL A 116 -20.07 2.28 -1.94
C VAL A 116 -18.57 2.20 -2.19
N THR A 117 -17.76 2.57 -1.21
CA THR A 117 -16.29 2.60 -1.30
C THR A 117 -15.61 1.62 -0.36
N ASP A 118 -16.34 1.14 0.64
CA ASP A 118 -15.87 0.28 1.71
C ASP A 118 -15.05 -0.95 1.25
N PRO A 119 -15.46 -1.74 0.22
CA PRO A 119 -14.63 -2.85 -0.29
C PRO A 119 -13.26 -2.45 -0.84
N LEU A 120 -13.06 -1.19 -1.25
CA LEU A 120 -11.76 -0.69 -1.72
C LEU A 120 -10.96 0.02 -0.63
N LEU A 121 -11.53 0.25 0.57
CA LEU A 121 -10.85 0.99 1.64
C LEU A 121 -9.56 0.33 2.08
N LYS A 122 -9.48 -1.01 2.10
CA LYS A 122 -8.24 -1.72 2.43
C LYS A 122 -7.09 -1.29 1.52
N LEU A 123 -7.36 -1.05 0.24
CA LEU A 123 -6.33 -0.63 -0.71
C LEU A 123 -5.82 0.77 -0.41
N VAL A 124 -6.68 1.69 0.05
CA VAL A 124 -6.31 3.08 0.32
C VAL A 124 -5.74 3.27 1.73
N ALA A 125 -6.28 2.56 2.72
CA ALA A 125 -5.71 2.52 4.07
C ALA A 125 -4.28 1.91 4.05
N SER A 126 -4.03 1.01 3.09
CA SER A 126 -2.75 0.37 2.85
C SER A 126 -1.98 0.90 1.62
N ASP A 127 -2.43 1.96 0.93
CA ASP A 127 -1.67 2.63 -0.17
C ASP A 127 -0.54 3.48 0.42
N ARG A 128 0.16 2.91 1.39
CA ARG A 128 1.38 3.43 1.97
C ARG A 128 2.47 3.20 0.94
N ARG A 129 2.87 4.30 0.33
CA ARG A 129 4.10 4.32 -0.44
C ARG A 129 5.29 4.19 0.51
N PHE A 130 6.30 3.49 0.06
CA PHE A 130 7.55 3.32 0.78
C PHE A 130 8.70 3.23 -0.21
N LEU A 131 9.90 3.46 0.29
CA LEU A 131 11.13 3.31 -0.46
C LEU A 131 11.85 2.05 0.03
N VAL A 132 12.48 1.33 -0.88
CA VAL A 132 13.41 0.25 -0.56
C VAL A 132 14.80 0.68 -0.95
N LEU A 133 15.70 0.79 0.02
CA LEU A 133 17.10 1.09 -0.22
C LEU A 133 17.92 -0.20 -0.15
N ALA A 134 18.22 -0.78 -1.31
CA ALA A 134 19.10 -1.93 -1.42
C ALA A 134 20.57 -1.49 -1.34
N LEU A 135 21.20 -1.82 -0.21
CA LEU A 135 22.59 -1.49 0.11
C LEU A 135 23.52 -2.65 -0.22
N SER A 136 24.24 -2.54 -1.35
CA SER A 136 25.39 -3.39 -1.67
C SER A 136 26.60 -2.57 -2.09
N ARG A 137 27.79 -3.17 -1.94
CA ARG A 137 29.05 -2.64 -2.48
C ARG A 137 29.07 -2.71 -4.01
N GLN A 138 28.34 -3.65 -4.60
CA GLN A 138 28.28 -3.86 -6.05
C GLN A 138 27.28 -2.93 -6.70
N ARG A 139 26.08 -2.83 -6.11
CA ARG A 139 24.97 -2.09 -6.68
C ARG A 139 24.07 -1.47 -5.60
N ILE A 140 23.80 -0.18 -5.70
CA ILE A 140 22.74 0.51 -4.95
C ILE A 140 21.51 0.57 -5.84
N ARG A 141 20.36 0.19 -5.28
CA ARG A 141 19.07 0.33 -5.94
C ARG A 141 18.14 1.04 -4.97
N VAL A 142 17.32 1.94 -5.52
CA VAL A 142 16.18 2.49 -4.79
C VAL A 142 14.93 2.10 -5.55
N LEU A 143 13.96 1.55 -4.84
CA LEU A 143 12.69 1.18 -5.41
C LEU A 143 11.58 1.94 -4.68
N GLU A 144 10.62 2.48 -5.42
CA GLU A 144 9.37 3.01 -4.87
C GLU A 144 8.34 1.87 -4.90
N GLY A 145 7.80 1.53 -3.74
CA GLY A 145 6.82 0.48 -3.56
C GLY A 145 5.52 1.01 -2.96
N SER A 146 4.44 0.27 -3.20
CA SER A 146 3.18 0.33 -2.47
C SER A 146 2.72 -1.10 -2.20
N MET A 147 1.57 -1.33 -1.56
CA MET A 147 0.98 -2.67 -1.47
C MET A 147 0.82 -3.36 -2.85
N GLN A 148 0.60 -2.58 -3.90
CA GLN A 148 0.14 -3.09 -5.20
C GLN A 148 1.23 -3.22 -6.26
N HIS A 149 2.33 -2.46 -6.13
CA HIS A 149 3.38 -2.40 -7.15
C HIS A 149 4.73 -2.01 -6.55
N VAL A 150 5.78 -2.30 -7.31
CA VAL A 150 7.14 -1.80 -7.08
C VAL A 150 7.73 -1.32 -8.41
N GLU A 151 8.45 -0.21 -8.36
CA GLU A 151 9.19 0.33 -9.49
C GLU A 151 10.60 0.72 -9.04
N GLU A 152 11.62 0.38 -9.83
CA GLU A 152 12.99 0.79 -9.55
C GLU A 152 13.23 2.21 -10.06
N MET A 153 13.73 3.09 -9.20
CA MET A 153 13.97 4.49 -9.51
C MET A 153 15.26 4.67 -10.31
N GLU A 154 15.24 5.56 -11.30
CA GLU A 154 16.45 6.00 -12.00
C GLU A 154 17.27 6.96 -11.12
N LEU A 155 18.31 6.44 -10.49
CA LEU A 155 19.25 7.24 -9.71
C LEU A 155 20.20 8.03 -10.63
N ARG A 156 19.89 9.30 -10.89
CA ARG A 156 20.78 10.23 -11.60
C ARG A 156 21.74 10.88 -10.63
N ASP A 157 23.02 10.94 -10.99
CA ASP A 157 24.10 11.59 -10.21
C ASP A 157 24.37 10.98 -8.83
N VAL A 158 23.78 9.82 -8.50
CA VAL A 158 24.09 9.03 -7.29
C VAL A 158 25.06 7.89 -7.68
N PRO A 159 26.19 7.70 -6.97
CA PRO A 159 27.05 6.55 -7.21
C PRO A 159 26.31 5.23 -6.99
N THR A 160 26.19 4.42 -8.03
CA THR A 160 25.47 3.14 -7.95
C THR A 160 26.37 1.98 -7.55
N SER A 161 27.69 2.13 -7.63
CA SER A 161 28.64 1.10 -7.22
C SER A 161 29.85 1.68 -6.50
N LEU A 162 30.47 0.89 -5.62
CA LEU A 162 31.72 1.28 -4.93
C LEU A 162 32.83 1.62 -5.93
N ARG A 163 32.81 0.96 -7.11
CA ARG A 163 33.79 1.18 -8.18
C ARG A 163 33.70 2.57 -8.81
N ASP A 164 32.55 3.23 -8.73
CA ASP A 164 32.36 4.59 -9.26
C ASP A 164 33.05 5.65 -8.37
N VAL A 165 33.41 5.28 -7.14
CA VAL A 165 33.99 6.19 -6.13
C VAL A 165 35.46 5.91 -5.84
N VAL A 166 35.89 4.66 -5.97
CA VAL A 166 37.28 4.25 -5.74
C VAL A 166 38.08 4.44 -7.02
N ALA A 167 39.08 5.32 -6.99
CA ALA A 167 40.05 5.46 -8.09
C ALA A 167 40.75 4.11 -8.33
N PRO A 168 41.11 3.76 -9.59
CA PRO A 168 41.85 2.53 -9.85
C PRO A 168 43.09 2.48 -8.95
N GLU A 169 43.32 1.35 -8.27
CA GLU A 169 44.55 1.15 -7.51
C GLU A 169 45.74 1.33 -8.47
N GLU A 170 46.45 2.45 -8.38
CA GLU A 170 47.80 2.52 -8.91
C GLU A 170 48.60 1.44 -8.17
N PRO A 171 49.29 0.52 -8.88
CA PRO A 171 50.08 -0.50 -8.22
C PRO A 171 51.16 0.19 -7.38
N ARG A 172 50.94 0.26 -6.07
CA ARG A 172 51.92 0.81 -5.14
C ARG A 172 53.13 -0.10 -5.12
N THR A 173 54.18 0.31 -5.83
CA THR A 173 55.51 -0.30 -5.78
C THR A 173 56.22 0.07 -4.48
N ASP A 174 55.70 -0.36 -3.34
CA ASP A 174 56.31 -0.07 -2.03
C ASP A 174 57.01 -1.30 -1.42
N ALA A 175 57.38 -2.28 -2.27
CA ALA A 175 58.36 -3.29 -1.89
C ALA A 175 59.79 -2.70 -1.94
N MET A 176 60.05 -1.65 -1.16
CA MET A 176 61.41 -1.16 -0.94
C MET A 176 62.05 -2.04 0.13
N ALA A 177 62.57 -3.19 -0.28
CA ALA A 177 63.47 -3.99 0.53
C ALA A 177 64.73 -3.14 0.81
N ARG A 178 64.84 -2.59 2.02
CA ARG A 178 66.09 -1.98 2.49
C ARG A 178 67.06 -3.10 2.85
N PRO A 179 68.23 -3.21 2.21
CA PRO A 179 69.28 -4.11 2.69
C PRO A 179 69.85 -3.51 3.98
N MET A 180 69.75 -4.23 5.09
CA MET A 180 70.55 -3.93 6.29
C MET A 180 71.99 -4.37 6.04
N PRO A 181 72.99 -3.48 6.21
CA PRO A 181 74.37 -3.89 6.18
C PRO A 181 74.72 -4.50 7.56
N GLY A 182 74.83 -5.83 7.60
CA GLY A 182 75.54 -6.54 8.67
C GLY A 182 74.69 -7.47 9.54
N GLY A 183 75.02 -8.76 9.51
CA GLY A 183 74.87 -9.65 10.66
C GLY A 183 74.06 -10.93 10.45
N GLY A 184 74.76 -12.03 10.13
CA GLY A 184 74.52 -13.34 10.75
C GLY A 184 73.33 -14.20 10.28
N ALA A 185 73.62 -15.47 10.04
CA ALA A 185 72.65 -16.52 9.70
C ALA A 185 71.54 -16.67 10.76
N GLY A 186 70.28 -16.75 10.33
CA GLY A 186 69.18 -17.33 11.13
C GLY A 186 68.01 -16.42 11.55
N GLY A 187 67.84 -15.22 10.99
CA GLY A 187 66.67 -14.38 11.32
C GLY A 187 65.39 -14.83 10.64
N ARG A 188 64.39 -15.31 11.40
CA ARG A 188 63.00 -15.46 10.93
C ARG A 188 62.53 -14.11 10.36
N ALA A 189 62.04 -14.12 9.12
CA ALA A 189 61.27 -13.01 8.59
C ALA A 189 60.04 -12.79 9.49
N VAL A 190 60.00 -11.67 10.21
CA VAL A 190 58.82 -11.25 10.96
C VAL A 190 57.88 -10.60 9.95
N PHE A 191 56.86 -11.33 9.53
CA PHE A 191 55.72 -10.78 8.81
C PHE A 191 54.93 -9.89 9.78
N TYR A 192 55.00 -8.58 9.63
CA TYR A 192 54.05 -7.68 10.28
C TYR A 192 52.70 -7.83 9.58
N GLY A 193 51.66 -8.16 10.35
CA GLY A 193 50.32 -8.44 9.85
C GLY A 193 49.69 -7.24 9.13
N HIS A 194 49.63 -7.29 7.80
CA HIS A 194 48.96 -6.31 6.95
C HIS A 194 47.42 -6.33 7.05
N GLY A 195 46.82 -7.30 7.75
CA GLY A 195 45.37 -7.45 7.78
C GLY A 195 44.59 -6.39 8.58
N ALA A 196 45.20 -5.68 9.53
CA ALA A 196 44.50 -4.64 10.29
C ALA A 196 44.38 -3.34 9.48
N ALA A 197 45.48 -2.86 8.91
CA ALA A 197 45.50 -1.65 8.10
C ALA A 197 44.60 -1.77 6.85
N GLU A 198 44.68 -2.92 6.15
CA GLU A 198 43.87 -3.15 4.95
C GLU A 198 42.36 -3.21 5.24
N ARG A 199 41.95 -3.81 6.38
CA ARG A 199 40.55 -3.82 6.82
C ARG A 199 40.05 -2.43 7.19
N HIS A 200 40.88 -1.61 7.85
CA HIS A 200 40.55 -0.23 8.17
C HIS A 200 40.37 0.62 6.89
N HIS A 201 41.26 0.47 5.90
CA HIS A 201 41.14 1.17 4.62
C HIS A 201 39.84 0.79 3.88
N LYS A 202 39.54 -0.51 3.77
CA LYS A 202 38.31 -1.00 3.12
C LYS A 202 37.03 -0.50 3.81
N LYS A 203 37.05 -0.31 5.13
CA LYS A 203 35.91 0.23 5.88
C LYS A 203 35.74 1.73 5.61
N GLU A 204 36.83 2.49 5.58
CA GLU A 204 36.77 3.93 5.29
C GLU A 204 36.30 4.21 3.85
N GLU A 205 36.74 3.42 2.87
CA GLU A 205 36.26 3.50 1.49
C GLU A 205 34.75 3.24 1.39
N ALA A 206 34.26 2.19 2.05
CA ALA A 206 32.83 1.89 2.10
C ALA A 206 32.05 3.05 2.75
N ARG A 207 32.58 3.65 3.81
CA ARG A 207 31.97 4.81 4.48
C ARG A 207 31.87 6.01 3.55
N GLN A 208 32.96 6.37 2.86
CA GLN A 208 32.97 7.49 1.91
C GLN A 208 32.00 7.27 0.75
N TYR A 209 31.91 6.04 0.27
CA TYR A 209 30.93 5.65 -0.74
C TYR A 209 29.49 5.87 -0.25
N LEU A 210 29.15 5.34 0.93
CA LEU A 210 27.82 5.51 1.52
C LEU A 210 27.49 6.97 1.82
N GLN A 211 28.47 7.80 2.18
CA GLN A 211 28.28 9.25 2.34
C GLN A 211 27.88 9.94 1.03
N ARG A 212 28.51 9.57 -0.09
CA ARG A 212 28.14 10.10 -1.41
C ARG A 212 26.77 9.61 -1.85
N VAL A 213 26.45 8.35 -1.57
CA VAL A 213 25.11 7.78 -1.81
C VAL A 213 24.06 8.55 -1.01
N ALA A 214 24.25 8.72 0.30
CA ALA A 214 23.30 9.45 1.15
C ALA A 214 23.09 10.90 0.70
N SER A 215 24.16 11.59 0.29
CA SER A 215 24.07 12.96 -0.22
C SER A 215 23.28 13.02 -1.54
N GLY A 216 23.61 12.15 -2.49
CA GLY A 216 22.90 12.08 -3.77
C GLY A 216 21.42 11.67 -3.61
N LEU A 217 21.12 10.75 -2.70
CA LEU A 217 19.75 10.35 -2.38
C LEU A 217 18.95 11.50 -1.76
N HIS A 218 19.55 12.28 -0.86
CA HIS A 218 18.88 13.43 -0.27
C HIS A 218 18.50 14.47 -1.35
N GLU A 219 19.39 14.76 -2.28
CA GLU A 219 19.12 15.66 -3.42
C GLU A 219 18.05 15.09 -4.37
N HIS A 220 18.06 13.77 -4.59
CA HIS A 220 17.13 13.10 -5.49
C HIS A 220 15.71 12.97 -4.90
N LEU A 221 15.60 12.67 -3.60
CA LEU A 221 14.32 12.45 -2.91
C LEU A 221 13.68 13.77 -2.45
N GLY A 222 14.47 14.83 -2.24
CA GLY A 222 13.96 16.13 -1.81
C GLY A 222 13.16 16.04 -0.50
N ASP A 223 11.97 16.66 -0.49
CA ASP A 223 11.05 16.70 0.66
C ASP A 223 10.05 15.52 0.69
N GLN A 224 10.43 14.35 0.15
CA GLN A 224 9.58 13.16 0.28
C GLN A 224 9.53 12.67 1.73
N ASP A 225 8.31 12.32 2.17
CA ASP A 225 8.04 11.81 3.53
C ASP A 225 7.76 10.30 3.56
N LEU A 226 8.29 9.54 2.59
CA LEU A 226 8.03 8.11 2.48
C LEU A 226 8.91 7.31 3.44
N PRO A 227 8.39 6.33 4.20
CA PRO A 227 9.23 5.43 4.97
C PRO A 227 10.21 4.69 4.04
N MET A 228 11.49 4.69 4.39
CA MET A 228 12.54 4.03 3.61
C MET A 228 13.10 2.84 4.37
N VAL A 229 12.89 1.64 3.82
CA VAL A 229 13.36 0.37 4.40
C VAL A 229 14.76 0.04 3.86
N PRO A 230 15.80 0.00 4.70
CA PRO A 230 17.12 -0.46 4.28
C PRO A 230 17.15 -1.98 4.15
N VAL A 231 17.70 -2.47 3.05
CA VAL A 231 17.93 -3.89 2.77
C VAL A 231 19.40 -4.10 2.48
N GLY A 232 20.09 -4.91 3.28
CA GLY A 232 21.53 -5.08 3.12
C GLY A 232 22.15 -5.98 4.18
N LEU A 233 23.46 -6.18 4.06
CA LEU A 233 24.24 -6.82 5.13
C LEU A 233 24.33 -5.87 6.35
N ASP A 234 24.37 -6.45 7.54
CA ASP A 234 24.34 -5.73 8.83
C ASP A 234 25.39 -4.61 8.93
N ASP A 235 26.61 -4.87 8.47
CA ASP A 235 27.71 -3.90 8.48
C ASP A 235 27.45 -2.68 7.59
N LEU A 236 26.91 -2.89 6.38
CA LEU A 236 26.56 -1.82 5.45
C LEU A 236 25.36 -1.01 5.94
N VAL A 237 24.33 -1.67 6.48
CA VAL A 237 23.15 -1.00 7.05
C VAL A 237 23.57 -0.12 8.23
N ALA A 238 24.40 -0.64 9.14
CA ALA A 238 24.90 0.12 10.28
C ALA A 238 25.73 1.35 9.83
N MET A 239 26.65 1.17 8.87
CA MET A 239 27.44 2.29 8.33
C MET A 239 26.56 3.32 7.61
N TYR A 240 25.52 2.89 6.89
CA TYR A 240 24.61 3.80 6.21
C TYR A 240 23.82 4.65 7.22
N ARG A 241 23.34 4.05 8.32
CA ARG A 241 22.63 4.81 9.38
C ARG A 241 23.46 5.94 9.97
N GLU A 242 24.77 5.76 10.10
CA GLU A 242 25.68 6.80 10.61
C GLU A 242 25.82 8.01 9.67
N VAL A 243 25.57 7.83 8.37
CA VAL A 243 25.76 8.86 7.34
C VAL A 243 24.46 9.34 6.72
N ASN A 244 23.34 8.69 7.04
CA ASN A 244 22.02 9.00 6.52
C ASN A 244 21.52 10.36 7.02
N SER A 245 20.99 11.17 6.10
CA SER A 245 20.31 12.43 6.40
C SER A 245 18.80 12.36 6.11
N TYR A 246 18.30 11.27 5.54
CA TYR A 246 16.88 11.11 5.23
C TYR A 246 16.06 10.83 6.50
N PRO A 247 15.10 11.69 6.89
CA PRO A 247 14.44 11.58 8.20
C PRO A 247 13.63 10.30 8.40
N HIS A 248 13.11 9.72 7.32
CA HIS A 248 12.14 8.62 7.36
C HIS A 248 12.78 7.25 7.09
N LEU A 249 14.08 7.10 7.35
CA LEU A 249 14.74 5.79 7.33
C LEU A 249 14.20 4.94 8.50
N THR A 250 13.69 3.76 8.20
CA THR A 250 13.08 2.89 9.23
C THR A 250 14.12 2.35 10.21
N GLU A 251 13.73 2.24 11.49
CA GLU A 251 14.58 1.64 12.52
C GLU A 251 14.85 0.15 12.27
N GLU A 252 13.95 -0.51 11.56
CA GLU A 252 14.08 -1.90 11.17
C GLU A 252 14.64 -2.04 9.75
N ALA A 253 15.44 -3.08 9.53
CA ALA A 253 16.11 -3.37 8.27
C ALA A 253 15.89 -4.83 7.85
N VAL A 254 15.91 -5.08 6.55
CA VAL A 254 15.93 -6.45 6.01
C VAL A 254 17.40 -6.87 5.87
N LEU A 255 17.86 -7.78 6.73
CA LEU A 255 19.24 -8.25 6.75
C LEU A 255 19.45 -9.39 5.74
N HIS A 256 19.57 -9.05 4.46
CA HIS A 256 19.84 -10.00 3.37
C HIS A 256 20.75 -9.34 2.33
N ASN A 257 21.51 -10.14 1.58
CA ASN A 257 22.23 -9.63 0.41
C ASN A 257 21.23 -9.21 -0.68
N PRO A 258 21.16 -7.93 -1.07
CA PRO A 258 20.18 -7.46 -2.06
C PRO A 258 20.58 -7.77 -3.50
N ASP A 259 21.85 -8.11 -3.76
CA ASP A 259 22.33 -8.46 -5.11
C ASP A 259 21.68 -9.76 -5.63
N ASP A 260 21.23 -10.63 -4.72
CA ASP A 260 20.62 -11.92 -5.04
C ASP A 260 19.09 -11.83 -5.23
N LEU A 261 18.50 -10.64 -5.03
CA LEU A 261 17.06 -10.45 -4.98
C LEU A 261 16.54 -9.62 -6.17
N SER A 262 15.46 -10.09 -6.78
CA SER A 262 14.66 -9.34 -7.75
C SER A 262 13.98 -8.11 -7.12
N ALA A 263 13.40 -7.23 -7.95
CA ALA A 263 12.65 -6.08 -7.45
C ALA A 263 11.43 -6.53 -6.60
N GLU A 264 10.77 -7.59 -7.04
CA GLU A 264 9.59 -8.19 -6.41
C GLU A 264 9.95 -8.84 -5.07
N GLU A 265 11.10 -9.52 -4.97
CA GLU A 265 11.55 -10.11 -3.70
C GLU A 265 11.99 -9.04 -2.69
N LEU A 266 12.67 -7.97 -3.16
CA LEU A 266 13.00 -6.81 -2.32
C LEU A 266 11.74 -6.11 -1.81
N HIS A 267 10.76 -5.92 -2.68
CA HIS A 267 9.46 -5.38 -2.34
C HIS A 267 8.76 -6.21 -1.28
N ALA A 268 8.62 -7.52 -1.49
CA ALA A 268 7.95 -8.41 -0.55
C ALA A 268 8.61 -8.40 0.84
N ALA A 269 9.95 -8.43 0.88
CA ALA A 269 10.69 -8.40 2.14
C ALA A 269 10.55 -7.06 2.87
N ALA A 270 10.61 -5.94 2.14
CA ALA A 270 10.43 -4.62 2.72
C ALA A 270 8.97 -4.35 3.12
N TRP A 271 8.00 -4.87 2.37
CA TRP A 271 6.58 -4.75 2.67
C TRP A 271 6.24 -5.31 4.06
N SER A 272 6.80 -6.47 4.43
CA SER A 272 6.61 -7.03 5.78
C SER A 272 7.13 -6.12 6.91
N VAL A 273 8.07 -5.21 6.64
CA VAL A 273 8.50 -4.18 7.60
C VAL A 273 7.47 -3.05 7.66
N VAL A 274 7.06 -2.55 6.50
CA VAL A 274 6.07 -1.46 6.38
C VAL A 274 4.73 -1.85 7.00
N GLU A 275 4.28 -3.08 6.78
CA GLU A 275 3.05 -3.65 7.35
C GLU A 275 3.09 -3.60 8.89
N ARG A 276 4.20 -4.01 9.50
CA ARG A 276 4.36 -3.96 10.96
C ARG A 276 4.42 -2.54 11.52
N ILE A 277 5.00 -1.59 10.77
CA ILE A 277 4.94 -0.16 11.15
C ILE A 277 3.48 0.32 11.11
N ALA A 278 2.72 -0.05 10.08
CA ALA A 278 1.31 0.30 9.97
C ALA A 278 0.47 -0.31 11.12
N GLU A 279 0.75 -1.55 11.51
CA GLU A 279 0.13 -2.21 12.66
C GLU A 279 0.44 -1.47 13.98
N GLN A 280 1.69 -1.02 14.18
CA GLN A 280 2.07 -0.25 15.35
C GLN A 280 1.35 1.09 15.43
N GLU A 281 1.19 1.79 14.30
CA GLU A 281 0.42 3.03 14.24
C GLU A 281 -1.07 2.80 14.53
N ALA A 282 -1.64 1.72 13.99
CA ALA A 282 -3.02 1.33 14.28
C ALA A 282 -3.21 1.03 15.78
N GLU A 283 -2.26 0.34 16.40
CA GLU A 283 -2.26 0.08 17.84
C GLU A 283 -2.11 1.36 18.67
N GLN A 284 -1.29 2.32 18.24
CA GLN A 284 -1.21 3.64 18.88
C GLN A 284 -2.55 4.39 18.77
N ALA A 285 -3.22 4.32 17.62
CA ALA A 285 -4.54 4.91 17.44
C ALA A 285 -5.60 4.26 18.35
N ARG A 286 -5.56 2.93 18.51
CA ARG A 286 -6.41 2.20 19.48
C ARG A 286 -6.14 2.63 20.92
N ARG A 287 -4.88 2.78 21.32
CA ARG A 287 -4.53 3.30 22.66
C ARG A 287 -5.07 4.71 22.88
N ARG A 288 -4.90 5.59 21.88
CA ARG A 288 -5.46 6.95 21.93
C ARG A 288 -6.98 6.94 22.06
N PHE A 289 -7.66 6.03 21.37
CA PHE A 289 -9.10 5.82 21.55
C PHE A 289 -9.45 5.46 23.00
N HIS A 290 -8.72 4.50 23.60
CA HIS A 290 -8.96 4.10 25.00
C HIS A 290 -8.72 5.25 25.99
N ASP A 291 -7.66 6.04 25.80
CA ASP A 291 -7.33 7.18 26.65
C ASP A 291 -8.39 8.29 26.58
N LEU A 292 -9.02 8.49 25.43
CA LEU A 292 -10.04 9.51 25.20
C LEU A 292 -11.47 9.03 25.46
N ARG A 293 -11.67 7.72 25.71
CA ARG A 293 -12.99 7.17 25.95
C ARG A 293 -13.64 7.82 27.18
N GLY A 294 -14.89 8.25 27.04
CA GLY A 294 -15.65 8.92 28.11
C GLY A 294 -15.32 10.40 28.29
N THR A 295 -14.41 10.98 27.49
CA THR A 295 -14.14 12.43 27.49
C THR A 295 -15.02 13.21 26.50
N GLY A 296 -15.78 12.50 25.65
CA GLY A 296 -16.52 13.07 24.52
C GLY A 296 -15.71 13.19 23.23
N LEU A 297 -14.42 12.87 23.26
CA LEU A 297 -13.51 12.90 22.09
C LEU A 297 -13.26 11.53 21.45
N ALA A 298 -13.99 10.50 21.87
CA ALA A 298 -13.91 9.17 21.26
C ALA A 298 -15.25 8.44 21.41
N SER A 299 -15.66 7.73 20.36
CA SER A 299 -16.90 6.95 20.35
C SER A 299 -16.74 5.62 19.62
N ALA A 300 -17.48 4.61 20.06
CA ALA A 300 -17.67 3.33 19.38
C ALA A 300 -19.14 3.12 18.97
N ASP A 301 -19.97 4.15 19.09
CA ASP A 301 -21.36 4.13 18.63
C ASP A 301 -21.41 4.48 17.13
N PRO A 302 -21.84 3.56 16.26
CA PRO A 302 -21.87 3.81 14.82
C PRO A 302 -22.67 5.06 14.43
N GLU A 303 -23.77 5.38 15.11
CA GLU A 303 -24.61 6.54 14.77
C GLU A 303 -23.94 7.85 15.12
N GLU A 304 -23.27 7.88 16.27
CA GLU A 304 -22.48 9.04 16.69
C GLU A 304 -21.30 9.27 15.73
N ILE A 305 -20.61 8.19 15.34
CA ILE A 305 -19.45 8.25 14.45
C ILE A 305 -19.84 8.70 13.04
N GLU A 306 -20.91 8.14 12.48
CA GLU A 306 -21.43 8.53 11.16
C GLU A 306 -21.74 10.03 11.11
N ARG A 307 -22.48 10.53 12.12
CA ARG A 307 -22.79 11.94 12.23
C ARG A 307 -21.53 12.80 12.40
N ALA A 308 -20.62 12.39 13.28
CA ALA A 308 -19.35 13.10 13.49
C ALA A 308 -18.46 13.11 12.23
N ALA A 309 -18.48 12.05 11.43
CA ALA A 309 -17.76 11.97 10.17
C ALA A 309 -18.31 12.99 9.16
N GLY A 310 -19.64 13.05 9.00
CA GLY A 310 -20.30 14.06 8.14
C GLY A 310 -20.12 15.50 8.62
N GLU A 311 -19.90 15.72 9.92
CA GLU A 311 -19.52 17.02 10.50
C GLU A 311 -18.01 17.33 10.36
N GLY A 312 -17.20 16.42 9.80
CA GLY A 312 -15.75 16.56 9.67
C GLY A 312 -14.98 16.54 11.00
N ARG A 313 -15.59 15.99 12.05
CA ARG A 313 -15.04 15.93 13.42
C ARG A 313 -14.14 14.74 13.66
N VAL A 314 -14.20 13.71 12.82
CA VAL A 314 -13.36 12.52 12.96
C VAL A 314 -11.91 12.84 12.60
N ASP A 315 -11.01 12.66 13.56
CA ASP A 315 -9.55 12.70 13.35
C ASP A 315 -9.08 11.37 12.77
N THR A 316 -9.48 10.28 13.43
CA THR A 316 -9.08 8.92 13.10
C THR A 316 -10.27 7.99 13.24
N LEU A 317 -10.60 7.27 12.17
CA LEU A 317 -11.55 6.18 12.13
C LEU A 317 -10.80 4.85 12.21
N LEU A 318 -11.20 4.01 13.14
CA LEU A 318 -10.75 2.63 13.30
C LEU A 318 -11.88 1.73 12.78
N LEU A 319 -11.60 0.96 11.75
CA LEU A 319 -12.54 0.01 11.16
C LEU A 319 -12.06 -1.41 11.40
N GLY A 320 -12.99 -2.31 11.66
CA GLY A 320 -12.78 -3.74 11.49
C GLY A 320 -12.68 -4.07 10.01
N GLU A 321 -12.50 -5.35 9.70
CA GLU A 321 -12.42 -5.81 8.32
C GLU A 321 -13.65 -5.39 7.46
N PRO A 322 -13.49 -4.52 6.44
CA PRO A 322 -14.60 -3.87 5.72
C PRO A 322 -15.44 -4.83 4.86
N GLU A 323 -14.79 -5.79 4.18
CA GLU A 323 -15.45 -6.70 3.21
C GLU A 323 -16.48 -7.63 3.86
N ARG A 324 -16.31 -7.91 5.16
CA ARG A 324 -17.13 -8.88 5.89
C ARG A 324 -18.61 -8.54 5.87
N CYS A 325 -18.95 -7.25 5.90
CA CYS A 325 -20.36 -6.83 5.89
C CYS A 325 -21.07 -7.18 4.57
N TRP A 326 -20.35 -7.09 3.46
CA TRP A 326 -20.87 -7.34 2.11
C TRP A 326 -20.81 -8.82 1.73
N ASP A 327 -19.84 -9.57 2.24
CA ASP A 327 -19.70 -11.02 2.03
C ASP A 327 -20.76 -11.87 2.74
N GLU A 328 -21.28 -11.40 3.87
CA GLU A 328 -22.28 -12.14 4.66
C GLU A 328 -23.71 -12.02 4.11
N LEU A 329 -23.91 -11.29 3.00
CA LEU A 329 -25.22 -11.10 2.40
C LEU A 329 -25.76 -12.41 1.77
N PRO A 330 -27.03 -12.78 2.04
CA PRO A 330 -27.60 -14.01 1.52
C PRO A 330 -27.82 -13.93 0.00
N GLY A 331 -27.41 -14.98 -0.71
CA GLY A 331 -27.62 -15.13 -2.16
C GLY A 331 -26.31 -15.19 -2.94
N ALA A 332 -26.33 -15.74 -4.15
CA ALA A 332 -25.11 -15.93 -4.96
C ALA A 332 -24.62 -14.65 -5.66
N ALA A 333 -25.48 -13.63 -5.77
CA ALA A 333 -25.19 -12.33 -6.37
C ALA A 333 -26.18 -11.27 -5.81
N PRO A 334 -26.06 -10.91 -4.52
CA PRO A 334 -26.98 -9.99 -3.87
C PRO A 334 -26.93 -8.61 -4.55
N VAL A 335 -28.11 -8.04 -4.78
CA VAL A 335 -28.28 -6.64 -5.22
C VAL A 335 -28.97 -5.87 -4.11
N VAL A 336 -28.23 -4.94 -3.52
CA VAL A 336 -28.62 -4.14 -2.37
C VAL A 336 -29.19 -2.81 -2.82
N ARG A 337 -30.28 -2.38 -2.19
CA ARG A 337 -30.83 -1.04 -2.34
C ARG A 337 -30.37 -0.19 -1.18
N LEU A 338 -29.61 0.86 -1.47
CA LEU A 338 -29.16 1.78 -0.44
C LEU A 338 -30.32 2.67 0.02
N GLY A 339 -30.37 2.96 1.32
CA GLY A 339 -31.35 3.87 1.93
C GLY A 339 -32.74 3.25 2.16
N GLU A 340 -32.88 1.93 2.09
CA GLU A 340 -34.09 1.24 2.58
C GLU A 340 -33.93 0.90 4.07
N ASP A 341 -34.64 1.63 4.93
CA ASP A 341 -34.48 1.56 6.39
C ASP A 341 -34.80 0.16 6.96
N GLY A 342 -33.86 -0.39 7.74
CA GLY A 342 -34.10 -1.52 8.65
C GLY A 342 -33.61 -2.90 8.22
N GLY A 343 -32.89 -3.02 7.10
CA GLY A 343 -32.27 -4.28 6.67
C GLY A 343 -30.89 -4.56 7.30
N PRO A 344 -30.36 -5.79 7.18
CA PRO A 344 -28.99 -6.14 7.59
C PRO A 344 -27.91 -5.28 6.92
N VAL A 345 -28.25 -4.62 5.80
CA VAL A 345 -27.36 -3.77 5.02
C VAL A 345 -27.22 -2.35 5.60
N ALA A 346 -28.18 -1.87 6.40
CA ALA A 346 -28.13 -0.53 6.99
C ALA A 346 -26.86 -0.32 7.84
N ARG A 347 -26.38 -1.39 8.48
CA ARG A 347 -25.09 -1.43 9.18
C ARG A 347 -23.91 -1.20 8.23
N CYS A 348 -23.87 -1.90 7.08
CA CYS A 348 -22.80 -1.76 6.09
C CYS A 348 -22.79 -0.35 5.49
N GLU A 349 -23.97 0.17 5.17
CA GLU A 349 -24.15 1.53 4.67
C GLU A 349 -23.59 2.60 5.60
N ARG A 350 -23.77 2.40 6.91
CA ARG A 350 -23.30 3.33 7.93
C ARG A 350 -21.78 3.32 8.04
N ILE A 351 -21.17 2.14 8.02
CA ILE A 351 -19.71 1.99 8.05
C ILE A 351 -19.09 2.64 6.81
N ASP A 352 -19.63 2.32 5.63
CA ASP A 352 -19.20 2.90 4.36
C ASP A 352 -19.33 4.43 4.36
N ARG A 353 -20.47 4.97 4.81
CA ARG A 353 -20.69 6.42 4.88
C ARG A 353 -19.72 7.08 5.85
N ALA A 354 -19.52 6.51 7.04
CA ALA A 354 -18.56 7.05 8.01
C ALA A 354 -17.13 7.09 7.44
N ALA A 355 -16.73 6.06 6.70
CA ALA A 355 -15.43 6.01 6.05
C ALA A 355 -15.29 7.04 4.93
N ALA A 356 -16.27 7.10 4.02
CA ALA A 356 -16.34 8.05 2.91
C ALA A 356 -16.25 9.51 3.39
N GLU A 357 -17.04 9.86 4.40
CA GLU A 357 -17.06 11.20 5.01
C GLU A 357 -15.75 11.50 5.74
N THR A 358 -15.17 10.51 6.43
CA THR A 358 -13.87 10.68 7.08
C THR A 358 -12.77 10.97 6.06
N LEU A 359 -12.73 10.25 4.93
CA LEU A 359 -11.77 10.51 3.86
C LEU A 359 -11.94 11.93 3.30
N SER A 360 -13.18 12.31 2.98
CA SER A 360 -13.52 13.61 2.40
C SER A 360 -13.16 14.79 3.29
N HIS A 361 -13.17 14.60 4.61
CA HIS A 361 -12.77 15.60 5.60
C HIS A 361 -11.30 15.47 6.08
N SER A 362 -10.47 14.77 5.30
CA SER A 362 -9.03 14.55 5.58
C SER A 362 -8.76 13.85 6.91
N GLY A 363 -9.69 13.02 7.38
CA GLY A 363 -9.47 12.12 8.49
C GLY A 363 -8.61 10.91 8.08
N ARG A 364 -8.03 10.27 9.09
CA ARG A 364 -7.23 9.04 8.94
C ARG A 364 -8.13 7.82 9.10
N ILE A 365 -7.85 6.77 8.36
CA ILE A 365 -8.54 5.48 8.49
C ILE A 365 -7.50 4.40 8.74
N HIS A 366 -7.71 3.61 9.77
CA HIS A 366 -6.96 2.37 10.00
C HIS A 366 -7.94 1.21 9.93
N VAL A 367 -7.62 0.23 9.10
CA VAL A 367 -8.39 -1.01 8.98
C VAL A 367 -7.66 -2.09 9.77
N ALA A 368 -8.35 -2.71 10.71
CA ALA A 368 -7.84 -3.84 11.46
C ALA A 368 -7.87 -5.13 10.60
N PRO A 369 -6.91 -6.05 10.79
CA PRO A 369 -6.96 -7.37 10.16
C PRO A 369 -8.06 -8.25 10.75
N GLU A 370 -8.59 -7.89 11.91
CA GLU A 370 -9.69 -8.59 12.57
C GLU A 370 -11.03 -7.90 12.27
N PRO A 371 -12.17 -8.62 12.39
CA PRO A 371 -13.49 -8.02 12.21
C PRO A 371 -13.83 -6.89 13.20
N GLN A 372 -13.08 -6.78 14.30
CA GLN A 372 -13.35 -5.83 15.38
C GLN A 372 -12.32 -4.70 15.35
N ALA A 373 -12.80 -3.47 15.28
CA ALA A 373 -12.00 -2.27 15.40
C ALA A 373 -11.45 -2.13 16.82
N VAL A 374 -12.31 -2.11 17.85
CA VAL A 374 -11.94 -1.97 19.27
C VAL A 374 -13.03 -2.58 20.17
N ASP A 375 -12.66 -3.28 21.25
CA ASP A 375 -13.59 -3.76 22.30
C ASP A 375 -14.85 -4.48 21.77
N GLY A 376 -14.73 -5.28 20.72
CA GLY A 376 -15.88 -5.97 20.09
C GLY A 376 -16.73 -5.11 19.16
N SER A 377 -16.43 -3.81 19.03
CA SER A 377 -17.06 -2.90 18.07
C SER A 377 -16.34 -2.95 16.74
N GLU A 378 -17.08 -2.92 15.64
CA GLU A 378 -16.53 -3.01 14.27
C GLU A 378 -16.12 -1.64 13.73
N MET A 379 -16.48 -0.57 14.43
CA MET A 379 -16.08 0.79 14.12
C MET A 379 -15.88 1.57 15.42
N ALA A 380 -14.82 2.36 15.48
CA ALA A 380 -14.54 3.29 16.56
C ALA A 380 -13.88 4.55 15.97
N ALA A 381 -14.04 5.69 16.63
CA ALA A 381 -13.46 6.94 16.16
C ALA A 381 -12.85 7.74 17.29
N VAL A 382 -11.78 8.47 16.96
CA VAL A 382 -11.24 9.57 17.74
C VAL A 382 -11.62 10.87 17.05
N PHE A 383 -12.17 11.81 17.82
CA PHE A 383 -12.61 13.11 17.33
C PHE A 383 -11.53 14.18 17.53
N ARG A 384 -11.56 15.19 16.68
CA ARG A 384 -10.69 16.38 16.73
C ARG A 384 -11.10 17.32 17.86
N TYR A 385 -12.41 17.42 18.15
CA TYR A 385 -13.03 18.32 19.13
C TYR A 385 -14.43 17.87 19.54
#